data_AF-A0A1S2T463-F1
#
_entry.id   AF-A0A1S2T463-F1
#
_cell.length_a   1.000
_cell.length_b   1.000
_cell.length_c   1.000
_cell.angle_alpha   90.00
_cell.angle_beta   90.00
_cell.angle_gamma   90.00
#
_symmetry.space_group_name_H-M   'P 1'
#
loop_
_entity.id
_entity.type
_entity.pdbx_description
1 polymer ?
#
loop_
_entity_poly.entity_id
_entity_poly.type
_entity_poly.pdbx_seq_one_letter_code
_entity_poly.pdbx_strand_id
1 'polypeptide(L)'
;MWRIYSSDKRSVRIRTTVRKLFNSLYDSQAEDSQEDIGLRHEKCFIGKVKYLPSHKLKAFASDIFSEQAGTRTYSLASSLCAKRPAFKHEKEVRLIYFEHDINKCNDGLFRYKFDAHKVIDQLMLDPRLDASEAEIIKKDIANRISFKGLIKRSLLYALPQDLVIDVK
;
A
#
# COMPACT_ATOMS: atom_id res chain seq x y z
N MET A 1 5.37 -13.31 2.87
CA MET A 1 4.60 -12.52 1.90
C MET A 1 4.07 -13.39 0.76
N TRP A 2 4.87 -13.85 -0.22
CA TRP A 2 4.37 -14.65 -1.36
C TRP A 2 3.48 -15.83 -0.96
N ARG A 3 3.96 -16.72 -0.08
CA ARG A 3 3.16 -17.86 0.41
C ARG A 3 1.97 -17.49 1.30
N ILE A 4 1.94 -16.28 1.86
CA ILE A 4 0.87 -15.82 2.75
C ILE A 4 -0.27 -15.19 1.93
N TYR A 5 0.07 -14.46 0.87
CA TYR A 5 -0.87 -13.64 0.10
C TYR A 5 -1.11 -14.13 -1.34
N SER A 6 -0.36 -15.12 -1.80
CA SER A 6 -0.49 -15.72 -3.13
C SER A 6 -0.44 -17.23 -2.97
N SER A 7 -1.56 -17.89 -2.69
CA SER A 7 -1.58 -19.35 -2.58
C SER A 7 -1.31 -20.02 -3.94
N ASP A 8 -1.84 -19.43 -5.02
CA ASP A 8 -1.89 -19.97 -6.38
C ASP A 8 -0.79 -19.48 -7.34
N LYS A 9 0.16 -18.66 -6.85
CA LYS A 9 1.23 -18.02 -7.65
C LYS A 9 0.75 -16.98 -8.66
N ARG A 10 -0.54 -16.60 -8.69
CA ARG A 10 -1.10 -15.66 -9.69
C ARG A 10 -1.11 -14.20 -9.23
N SER A 11 -0.46 -13.90 -8.10
CA SER A 11 -0.39 -12.54 -7.58
C SER A 11 0.88 -11.83 -8.03
N VAL A 12 0.79 -10.51 -8.17
CA VAL A 12 1.93 -9.63 -8.43
C VAL A 12 2.22 -8.77 -7.21
N ARG A 13 3.49 -8.53 -6.91
CA ARG A 13 3.87 -7.47 -5.97
C ARG A 13 4.12 -6.19 -6.73
N ILE A 14 3.39 -5.15 -6.34
CA ILE A 14 3.47 -3.80 -6.88
C ILE A 14 4.54 -3.02 -6.11
N ARG A 15 5.36 -2.24 -6.83
CA ARG A 15 6.25 -1.23 -6.25
C ARG A 15 5.76 0.15 -6.62
N THR A 16 5.73 1.02 -5.62
CA THR A 16 5.48 2.46 -5.75
C THR A 16 6.27 3.18 -4.65
N THR A 17 6.07 4.49 -4.53
CA THR A 17 6.60 5.32 -3.44
C THR A 17 5.44 5.90 -2.63
N VAL A 18 5.71 6.23 -1.35
CA VAL A 18 4.75 6.90 -0.48
C VAL A 18 4.22 8.18 -1.12
N ARG A 19 5.09 8.96 -1.77
CA ARG A 19 4.71 10.20 -2.46
C ARG A 19 3.73 9.95 -3.60
N LYS A 20 4.01 9.00 -4.49
CA LYS A 20 3.13 8.68 -5.63
C LYS A 20 1.75 8.20 -5.16
N LEU A 21 1.73 7.31 -4.16
CA LEU A 21 0.50 6.76 -3.61
C LEU A 21 -0.33 7.81 -2.86
N PHE A 22 0.34 8.70 -2.10
CA PHE A 22 -0.36 9.79 -1.42
C PHE A 22 -0.92 10.79 -2.42
N ASN A 23 -0.10 11.24 -3.36
CA ASN A 23 -0.51 12.22 -4.37
C ASN A 23 -1.65 11.70 -5.25
N SER A 24 -1.70 10.39 -5.56
CA SER A 24 -2.83 9.85 -6.32
C SER A 24 -4.18 10.06 -5.63
N LEU A 25 -4.22 10.01 -4.28
CA LEU A 25 -5.41 10.35 -3.52
C LEU A 25 -5.56 11.86 -3.41
N TYR A 26 -4.54 12.54 -2.89
CA TYR A 26 -4.57 13.97 -2.60
C TYR A 26 -4.96 14.83 -3.81
N ASP A 27 -4.37 14.56 -4.97
CA ASP A 27 -4.61 15.31 -6.21
C ASP A 27 -5.98 14.97 -6.84
N SER A 28 -6.55 13.79 -6.54
CA SER A 28 -7.88 13.43 -7.03
C SER A 28 -9.00 14.20 -6.33
N GLN A 29 -8.71 14.85 -5.20
CA GLN A 29 -9.65 15.72 -4.50
C GLN A 29 -9.68 17.14 -5.09
N ALA A 30 -9.08 17.33 -6.28
CA ALA A 30 -8.91 18.63 -6.89
C ALA A 30 -10.17 19.23 -7.52
N GLU A 31 -11.18 18.41 -7.77
CA GLU A 31 -12.37 18.76 -8.57
C GLU A 31 -13.59 19.14 -7.72
N ASP A 32 -13.50 19.00 -6.39
CA ASP A 32 -14.54 19.39 -5.47
C ASP A 32 -14.38 20.87 -5.13
N SER A 33 -15.27 21.70 -5.69
CA SER A 33 -15.62 23.12 -5.43
C SER A 33 -14.58 24.07 -4.81
N GLN A 34 -14.63 25.35 -5.18
CA GLN A 34 -13.75 26.41 -4.65
C GLN A 34 -13.72 26.49 -3.10
N GLU A 35 -14.74 25.94 -2.42
CA GLU A 35 -14.89 25.89 -0.96
C GLU A 35 -14.19 24.68 -0.30
N ASP A 36 -13.91 23.60 -1.02
CA ASP A 36 -13.36 22.33 -0.49
C ASP A 36 -11.81 22.24 -0.57
N ILE A 37 -11.17 23.17 -1.30
CA ILE A 37 -9.71 23.18 -1.54
C ILE A 37 -8.92 23.26 -0.22
N GLY A 38 -9.47 23.93 0.81
CA GLY A 38 -8.84 24.10 2.12
C GLY A 38 -8.81 22.84 3.00
N LEU A 39 -9.67 21.84 2.72
CA LEU A 39 -9.87 20.70 3.63
C LEU A 39 -9.09 19.45 3.22
N ARG A 40 -8.40 19.42 2.08
CA ARG A 40 -7.70 18.21 1.59
C ARG A 40 -6.68 17.67 2.59
N HIS A 41 -5.98 18.56 3.29
CA HIS A 41 -5.03 18.22 4.34
C HIS A 41 -5.69 17.61 5.59
N GLU A 42 -6.98 17.87 5.78
CA GLU A 42 -7.78 17.30 6.86
C GLU A 42 -8.49 16.01 6.47
N LYS A 43 -8.57 15.70 5.16
CA LYS A 43 -9.23 14.51 4.62
C LYS A 43 -8.26 13.39 4.26
N CYS A 44 -7.07 13.72 3.75
CA CYS A 44 -6.13 12.75 3.17
C CYS A 44 -4.92 12.51 4.09
N PHE A 45 -4.67 11.25 4.44
CA PHE A 45 -3.53 10.86 5.28
C PHE A 45 -2.78 9.67 4.70
N ILE A 46 -1.46 9.64 4.91
CA ILE A 46 -0.65 8.45 4.71
C ILE A 46 0.25 8.24 5.93
N GLY A 47 0.25 7.01 6.45
CA GLY A 47 0.95 6.71 7.70
C GLY A 47 1.59 5.35 7.70
N LYS A 48 2.84 5.27 8.18
CA LYS A 48 3.49 3.98 8.48
C LYS A 48 2.90 3.42 9.76
N VAL A 49 2.52 2.15 9.75
CA VAL A 49 1.97 1.50 10.94
C VAL A 49 3.05 1.30 12.00
N LYS A 50 2.77 1.77 13.22
CA LYS A 50 3.57 1.53 14.43
C LYS A 50 3.14 0.20 15.05
N TYR A 51 4.12 -0.66 15.35
CA TYR A 51 3.88 -1.96 15.97
C TYR A 51 4.26 -1.91 17.44
N LEU A 52 3.26 -1.84 18.32
CA LEU A 52 3.43 -1.50 19.74
C LEU A 52 2.96 -2.66 20.64
N PRO A 53 3.70 -3.04 21.70
CA PRO A 53 3.23 -3.97 22.72
C PRO A 53 2.06 -3.37 23.52
N SER A 54 1.28 -4.21 24.21
CA SER A 54 0.02 -3.81 24.85
C SER A 54 0.12 -2.59 25.77
N HIS A 55 1.17 -2.48 26.59
CA HIS A 55 1.36 -1.33 27.48
C HIS A 55 1.58 -0.02 26.69
N LYS A 56 2.36 -0.07 25.59
CA LYS A 56 2.57 1.08 24.70
C LYS A 56 1.33 1.41 23.88
N LEU A 57 0.51 0.43 23.51
CA LEU A 57 -0.77 0.69 22.83
C LEU A 57 -1.74 1.43 23.75
N LYS A 58 -1.82 1.05 25.02
CA LYS A 58 -2.64 1.77 26.02
C LYS A 58 -2.17 3.20 26.19
N ALA A 59 -0.86 3.39 26.42
CA ALA A 59 -0.27 4.72 26.55
C ALA A 59 -0.50 5.57 25.29
N PHE A 60 -0.30 4.98 24.10
CA PHE A 60 -0.55 5.64 22.82
C PHE A 60 -2.02 6.05 22.64
N ALA A 61 -2.97 5.20 23.02
CA ALA A 61 -4.39 5.53 22.95
C ALA A 61 -4.76 6.67 23.92
N SER A 62 -4.26 6.63 25.15
CA SER A 62 -4.49 7.70 26.13
C SER A 62 -3.91 9.04 25.70
N ASP A 63 -2.75 9.03 25.05
CA ASP A 63 -2.09 10.23 24.52
C ASP A 63 -2.86 10.83 23.33
N ILE A 64 -3.20 10.00 22.34
CA ILE A 64 -3.88 10.42 21.10
C ILE A 64 -5.29 10.97 21.36
N PHE A 65 -6.01 10.41 22.34
CA PHE A 65 -7.38 10.80 22.68
C PHE A 65 -7.47 11.64 23.96
N SER A 66 -6.36 12.22 24.42
CA SER A 66 -6.36 13.14 25.55
C SER A 66 -7.18 14.41 25.25
N GLU A 67 -7.79 14.99 26.28
CA GLU A 67 -8.58 16.24 26.15
C GLU A 67 -7.74 17.39 25.55
N GLN A 68 -6.42 17.40 25.79
CA GLN A 68 -5.52 18.41 25.22
C GLN A 68 -5.24 18.21 23.73
N ALA A 69 -5.33 16.97 23.22
CA ALA A 69 -5.10 16.69 21.79
C ALA A 69 -6.25 17.20 20.91
N GLY A 70 -7.47 17.25 21.46
CA GLY A 70 -8.70 17.46 20.70
C GLY A 70 -8.95 16.34 19.69
N THR A 71 -10.19 16.12 19.29
CA THR A 71 -10.55 15.08 18.30
C THR A 71 -10.20 15.54 16.88
N ARG A 72 -8.92 15.82 16.62
CA ARG A 72 -8.43 16.25 15.30
C ARG A 72 -8.37 15.04 14.36
N THR A 73 -8.69 15.24 13.09
CA THR A 73 -8.68 14.15 12.08
C THR A 73 -7.32 13.45 11.98
N TYR A 74 -6.23 14.17 12.26
CA TYR A 74 -4.89 13.60 12.37
C TYR A 74 -4.75 12.57 13.51
N SER A 75 -5.33 12.84 14.68
CA SER A 75 -5.32 11.92 15.83
C SER A 75 -6.06 10.63 15.47
N LEU A 76 -7.21 10.75 14.79
CA LEU A 76 -7.95 9.60 14.28
C LEU A 76 -7.15 8.81 13.24
N ALA A 77 -6.56 9.47 12.23
CA ALA A 77 -5.69 8.84 11.23
C ALA A 77 -4.50 8.10 11.88
N SER A 78 -3.91 8.73 12.89
CA SER A 78 -2.78 8.18 13.64
C SER A 78 -3.18 6.97 14.48
N SER A 79 -4.37 6.98 15.09
CA SER A 79 -4.92 5.83 15.81
C SER A 79 -5.08 4.61 14.90
N LEU A 80 -5.48 4.84 13.64
CA LEU A 80 -5.55 3.81 12.62
C LEU A 80 -4.16 3.33 12.18
N CYS A 81 -3.07 3.99 12.56
CA CYS A 81 -1.70 3.56 12.23
C CYS A 81 -0.99 2.84 13.39
N ALA A 82 -1.72 2.13 14.25
CA ALA A 82 -1.15 1.29 15.30
C ALA A 82 -1.62 -0.17 15.21
N LYS A 83 -0.69 -1.12 15.37
CA LYS A 83 -0.95 -2.57 15.39
C LYS A 83 -0.15 -3.28 16.49
N ARG A 84 -0.56 -4.51 16.80
CA ARG A 84 0.19 -5.41 17.71
C ARG A 84 1.48 -5.94 17.05
N PRO A 85 2.52 -6.30 17.81
CA PRO A 85 3.81 -6.73 17.25
C PRO A 85 3.74 -8.00 16.40
N ALA A 86 2.75 -8.88 16.61
CA ALA A 86 2.55 -10.08 15.80
C ALA A 86 2.41 -9.79 14.29
N PHE A 87 1.91 -8.60 13.93
CA PHE A 87 1.71 -8.17 12.54
C PHE A 87 2.92 -7.41 11.97
N LYS A 88 4.03 -7.29 12.70
CA LYS A 88 5.21 -6.50 12.27
C LYS A 88 5.80 -6.93 10.92
N HIS A 89 5.61 -8.20 10.56
CA HIS A 89 6.07 -8.78 9.31
C HIS A 89 5.40 -8.16 8.06
N GLU A 90 4.24 -7.52 8.21
CA GLU A 90 3.50 -6.87 7.13
C GLU A 90 4.18 -5.58 6.64
N LYS A 91 4.91 -4.87 7.52
CA LYS A 91 5.57 -3.58 7.23
C LYS A 91 4.63 -2.57 6.54
N GLU A 92 3.44 -2.43 7.10
CA GLU A 92 2.31 -1.74 6.47
C GLU A 92 2.45 -0.21 6.45
N VAL A 93 1.93 0.38 5.38
CA VAL A 93 1.62 1.80 5.24
C VAL A 93 0.14 1.92 4.87
N ARG A 94 -0.58 2.82 5.53
CA ARG A 94 -2.01 3.06 5.29
C ARG A 94 -2.19 4.37 4.54
N LEU A 95 -2.94 4.32 3.45
CA LEU A 95 -3.54 5.49 2.81
C LEU A 95 -4.96 5.58 3.37
N ILE A 96 -5.33 6.72 3.94
CA ILE A 96 -6.58 6.94 4.67
C ILE A 96 -7.26 8.18 4.10
N TYR A 97 -8.56 8.07 3.86
CA TYR A 97 -9.41 9.17 3.44
C TYR A 97 -10.57 9.29 4.44
N PHE A 98 -10.86 10.51 4.89
CA PHE A 98 -12.06 10.83 5.64
C PHE A 98 -13.00 11.63 4.76
N GLU A 99 -14.14 11.05 4.44
CA GLU A 99 -15.23 11.76 3.77
C GLU A 99 -16.05 12.50 4.82
N HIS A 100 -16.28 13.79 4.60
CA HIS A 100 -17.11 14.62 5.48
C HIS A 100 -18.50 14.86 4.89
N ASP A 101 -18.68 14.63 3.58
CA ASP A 101 -19.98 14.68 2.92
C ASP A 101 -20.60 13.27 2.84
N ILE A 102 -21.60 13.04 3.69
CA ILE A 102 -22.36 11.79 3.74
C ILE A 102 -22.99 11.40 2.39
N ASN A 103 -23.21 12.37 1.49
CA ASN A 103 -23.81 12.14 0.17
C ASN A 103 -22.81 11.69 -0.90
N LYS A 104 -21.49 11.82 -0.65
CA LYS A 104 -20.46 11.36 -1.59
C LYS A 104 -20.17 9.86 -1.50
N CYS A 105 -20.67 9.18 -0.47
CA CYS A 105 -20.46 7.75 -0.26
C CYS A 105 -21.72 6.93 -0.63
N ASN A 106 -22.15 7.04 -1.89
CA ASN A 106 -23.27 6.25 -2.41
C ASN A 106 -22.81 4.80 -2.58
N ASP A 107 -23.13 3.92 -1.62
CA ASP A 107 -22.79 2.48 -1.52
C ASP A 107 -21.68 2.08 -0.52
N GLY A 108 -21.15 3.02 0.25
CA GLY A 108 -20.09 2.73 1.21
C GLY A 108 -18.69 2.53 0.60
N LEU A 109 -18.52 2.76 -0.71
CA LEU A 109 -17.23 2.74 -1.36
C LEU A 109 -16.82 4.14 -1.83
N PHE A 110 -15.65 4.57 -1.35
CA PHE A 110 -14.98 5.73 -1.89
C PHE A 110 -14.21 5.37 -3.17
N ARG A 111 -14.55 6.02 -4.28
CA ARG A 111 -13.91 5.82 -5.59
C ARG A 111 -13.21 7.10 -6.01
N TYR A 112 -12.00 6.98 -6.54
CA TYR A 112 -11.24 8.11 -7.06
C TYR A 112 -10.44 7.71 -8.29
N LYS A 113 -10.07 8.71 -9.10
CA LYS A 113 -9.28 8.50 -10.31
C LYS A 113 -7.86 8.06 -9.94
N PHE A 114 -7.49 6.85 -10.36
CA PHE A 114 -6.17 6.26 -10.10
C PHE A 114 -5.45 5.92 -11.40
N ASP A 115 -4.43 6.71 -11.75
CA ASP A 115 -3.59 6.43 -12.92
C ASP A 115 -2.47 5.44 -12.55
N ALA A 116 -2.72 4.16 -12.78
CA ALA A 116 -1.79 3.08 -12.47
C ALA A 116 -0.42 3.25 -13.15
N HIS A 117 -0.35 3.85 -14.35
CA HIS A 117 0.91 4.02 -15.08
C HIS A 117 1.80 5.11 -14.46
N LYS A 118 1.21 6.09 -13.77
CA LYS A 118 1.97 7.11 -13.03
C LYS A 118 2.38 6.64 -11.65
N VAL A 119 1.49 5.89 -10.99
CA VAL A 119 1.67 5.50 -9.58
C VAL A 119 2.56 4.27 -9.44
N ILE A 120 2.45 3.28 -10.33
CA ILE A 120 3.15 2.00 -10.20
C ILE A 120 4.44 1.99 -11.02
N ASP A 121 5.56 1.72 -10.36
CA ASP A 121 6.90 1.65 -10.98
C ASP A 121 7.24 0.27 -11.53
N GLN A 122 6.82 -0.77 -10.80
CA GLN A 122 7.22 -2.13 -11.09
C GLN A 122 6.19 -3.15 -10.63
N LEU A 123 6.02 -4.17 -11.45
CA LEU A 123 5.34 -5.43 -11.12
C LEU A 123 6.42 -6.50 -10.92
N MET A 124 6.34 -7.19 -9.80
CA MET A 124 7.18 -8.34 -9.49
C MET A 124 6.31 -9.60 -9.50
N LEU A 125 6.69 -10.58 -10.30
CA LEU A 125 6.03 -11.89 -10.37
C LEU A 125 6.54 -12.80 -9.26
N ASP A 126 5.71 -13.77 -8.89
CA ASP A 126 5.98 -14.73 -7.82
C ASP A 126 7.29 -15.52 -8.07
N PRO A 127 8.15 -15.71 -7.04
CA PRO A 127 9.41 -16.44 -7.19
C PRO A 127 9.26 -17.95 -7.43
N ARG A 128 8.06 -18.52 -7.25
CA ARG A 128 7.77 -19.95 -7.49
C ARG A 128 7.35 -20.25 -8.91
N LEU A 129 7.29 -19.22 -9.77
CA LEU A 129 7.15 -19.39 -11.21
C LEU A 129 8.52 -19.74 -11.79
N ASP A 130 8.55 -20.70 -12.71
CA ASP A 130 9.74 -20.93 -13.49
C ASP A 130 10.00 -19.76 -14.48
N ALA A 131 11.14 -19.79 -15.16
CA ALA A 131 11.51 -18.71 -16.07
C ALA A 131 10.58 -18.61 -17.29
N SER A 132 10.10 -19.75 -17.80
CA SER A 132 9.21 -19.80 -18.96
C SER A 132 7.82 -19.26 -18.62
N GLU A 133 7.23 -19.74 -17.52
CA GLU A 133 5.94 -19.26 -16.99
C GLU A 133 5.97 -17.75 -16.76
N ALA A 134 7.03 -17.24 -16.14
CA ALA A 134 7.16 -15.81 -15.86
C ALA A 134 7.27 -14.96 -17.13
N GLU A 135 7.99 -15.42 -18.16
CA GLU A 135 8.09 -14.69 -19.43
C GLU A 135 6.78 -14.70 -20.20
N ILE A 136 5.99 -15.79 -20.14
CA ILE A 136 4.64 -15.82 -20.71
C ILE A 136 3.74 -14.78 -20.03
N ILE A 137 3.69 -14.79 -18.69
CA ILE A 137 2.88 -13.84 -17.91
C ILE A 137 3.32 -12.39 -18.16
N LYS A 138 4.63 -12.16 -18.23
CA LYS A 138 5.18 -10.83 -18.51
C LYS A 138 4.74 -10.30 -19.86
N LYS A 139 4.77 -11.13 -20.90
CA LYS A 139 4.26 -10.77 -22.24
C LYS A 139 2.76 -10.51 -22.23
N ASP A 140 1.98 -11.34 -21.54
CA ASP A 140 0.53 -11.16 -21.42
C ASP A 140 0.17 -9.82 -20.75
N ILE A 141 0.82 -9.49 -19.62
CA ILE A 141 0.62 -8.19 -18.94
C ILE A 141 1.02 -7.04 -19.86
N ALA A 142 2.19 -7.12 -20.51
CA ALA A 142 2.66 -6.07 -21.41
C ALA A 142 1.66 -5.83 -22.56
N ASN A 143 1.11 -6.90 -23.15
CA ASN A 143 0.18 -6.80 -24.27
C ASN A 143 -1.19 -6.27 -23.86
N ARG A 144 -1.73 -6.69 -22.71
CA ARG A 144 -3.10 -6.32 -22.29
C ARG A 144 -3.20 -4.89 -21.80
N ILE A 145 -2.23 -4.42 -21.03
CA ILE A 145 -2.33 -3.12 -20.35
C ILE A 145 -1.24 -2.14 -20.77
N SER A 146 -0.36 -2.49 -21.72
CA SER A 146 0.73 -1.62 -22.17
C SER A 146 1.52 -1.02 -21.00
N PHE A 147 1.81 -1.85 -20.00
CA PHE A 147 2.39 -1.40 -18.74
C PHE A 147 3.78 -0.77 -18.98
N LYS A 148 3.88 0.54 -18.69
CA LYS A 148 5.09 1.35 -18.91
C LYS A 148 6.23 1.09 -17.91
N GLY A 149 5.92 0.47 -16.77
CA GLY A 149 6.90 0.17 -15.74
C GLY A 149 7.64 -1.16 -15.97
N LEU A 150 8.49 -1.53 -15.01
CA LEU A 150 9.27 -2.76 -15.10
C LEU A 150 8.43 -3.97 -14.68
N ILE A 151 8.48 -5.05 -15.45
CA ILE A 151 7.93 -6.35 -15.05
C ILE A 151 9.11 -7.30 -14.83
N LYS A 152 9.27 -7.79 -13.59
CA LYS A 152 10.38 -8.67 -13.18
C LYS A 152 9.86 -9.93 -12.51
N ARG A 153 10.63 -11.02 -12.51
CA ARG A 153 10.40 -12.18 -11.65
C ARG A 153 11.23 -12.05 -10.38
N SER A 154 10.64 -12.35 -9.22
CA SER A 154 11.38 -12.39 -7.96
C SER A 154 12.37 -13.55 -7.95
N LEU A 155 13.64 -13.30 -7.57
CA LEU A 155 14.67 -14.33 -7.44
C LEU A 155 14.79 -14.91 -6.01
N LEU A 156 13.84 -14.59 -5.12
CA LEU A 156 13.90 -14.98 -3.70
C LEU A 156 14.12 -16.48 -3.45
N TYR A 157 13.67 -17.36 -4.35
CA TYR A 157 13.85 -18.81 -4.25
C TYR A 157 14.79 -19.37 -5.33
N ALA A 158 15.40 -18.51 -6.14
CA ALA A 158 16.36 -18.95 -7.15
C ALA A 158 17.68 -19.32 -6.45
N LEU A 159 18.33 -20.37 -6.95
CA LEU A 159 19.69 -20.70 -6.53
C LEU A 159 20.64 -19.56 -6.92
N PRO A 160 21.62 -19.22 -6.07
CA PRO A 160 22.71 -18.31 -6.45
C PRO A 160 23.46 -18.90 -7.66
N GLN A 161 23.73 -18.07 -8.66
CA GLN A 161 24.39 -18.52 -9.90
C GLN A 161 25.86 -18.91 -9.68
N ASP A 162 26.45 -18.42 -8.60
CA ASP A 162 27.84 -18.57 -8.20
C ASP A 162 28.06 -19.69 -7.17
N LEU A 163 27.01 -20.44 -6.80
CA LEU A 163 27.13 -21.54 -5.84
C LEU A 163 27.63 -22.82 -6.53
N VAL A 164 28.92 -23.08 -6.44
CA VAL A 164 29.55 -24.36 -6.82
C VAL A 164 29.84 -25.15 -5.53
N ILE A 165 29.27 -26.35 -5.42
CA ILE A 165 29.55 -27.26 -4.29
C ILE A 165 30.18 -28.52 -4.88
N ASP A 166 31.50 -28.66 -4.69
CA ASP A 166 32.21 -29.92 -4.97
C ASP A 166 31.95 -30.89 -3.82
N VAL A 167 31.10 -31.88 -4.06
CA VAL A 167 30.87 -32.99 -3.13
C VAL A 167 31.87 -34.09 -3.49
N LYS A 168 32.76 -34.41 -2.55
CA LYS A 168 33.69 -35.56 -2.63
C LYS A 168 33.00 -36.86 -2.28
#